data_AF-A0A9E3BW87-F1
#
_entry.id   AF-A0A9E3BW87-F1
#
_cell.length_a   1.000
_cell.length_b   1.000
_cell.length_c   1.000
_cell.angle_alpha   90.00
_cell.angle_beta   90.00
_cell.angle_gamma   90.00
#
_symmetry.space_group_name_H-M   'P 1'
#
loop_
_entity.id
_entity.type
_entity.pdbx_description
1 polymer ?
#
loop_
_entity_poly.entity_id
_entity_poly.type
_entity_poly.pdbx_seq_one_letter_code
_entity_poly.pdbx_strand_id
1 'polypeptide(L)'
;MLGLTPLAPLNTLIVNPDLPEWLPEVTLRGVEVGAARADLRFWRDDSGFTNHHVERASGGLAVRRYRRPHGSGPDDFLAAAVREVIG
;
A
#
# COMPACT_ATOMS: atom_id res chain seq x y z
N MET A 1 -4.79 -9.41 -3.98
CA MET A 1 -4.33 -9.23 -2.57
C MET A 1 -3.91 -7.77 -2.35
N LEU A 2 -3.97 -7.22 -1.13
CA LEU A 2 -3.64 -5.80 -0.89
C LEU A 2 -2.15 -5.44 -0.96
N GLY A 3 -1.25 -6.43 -0.80
CA GLY A 3 0.20 -6.24 -0.95
C GLY A 3 0.78 -5.16 -0.02
N LEU A 4 0.63 -5.34 1.29
CA LEU A 4 1.08 -4.38 2.31
C LEU A 4 2.49 -4.71 2.76
N THR A 5 3.41 -3.74 2.70
CA THR A 5 4.78 -3.87 3.24
C THR A 5 5.09 -2.68 4.14
N PRO A 6 5.15 -2.87 5.47
CA PRO A 6 5.50 -1.82 6.39
C PRO A 6 7.02 -1.61 6.45
N LEU A 7 7.46 -0.36 6.34
CA LEU A 7 8.81 0.10 6.62
C LEU A 7 8.76 0.97 7.89
N ALA A 8 8.66 0.28 9.04
CA ALA A 8 8.37 0.91 10.33
C ALA A 8 9.37 2.03 10.73
N PRO A 9 10.70 1.89 10.57
CA PRO A 9 11.64 2.96 10.90
C PRO A 9 11.44 4.25 10.08
N LEU A 10 10.78 4.14 8.93
CA LEU A 10 10.53 5.25 8.00
C LEU A 10 9.09 5.76 8.06
N ASN A 11 8.27 5.24 8.98
CA ASN A 11 6.82 5.48 9.01
C ASN A 11 6.20 5.38 7.60
N THR A 12 6.60 4.37 6.82
CA THR A 12 6.20 4.24 5.41
C THR A 12 5.49 2.91 5.19
N LEU A 13 4.34 2.94 4.52
CA LEU A 13 3.62 1.76 4.07
C LEU A 13 3.66 1.68 2.54
N ILE A 14 4.29 0.64 2.01
CA ILE A 14 4.20 0.32 0.59
C ILE A 14 2.94 -0.51 0.37
N VAL A 15 2.16 -0.14 -0.65
CA VAL A 15 0.93 -0.84 -1.05
C VAL A 15 1.00 -1.25 -2.52
N ASN A 16 0.58 -2.47 -2.82
CA ASN A 16 0.31 -2.95 -4.17
C ASN A 16 -1.09 -3.58 -4.20
N PRO A 17 -2.15 -2.75 -4.18
CA PRO A 17 -3.49 -3.25 -3.96
C PRO A 17 -4.07 -3.82 -5.25
N ASP A 18 -4.60 -5.03 -5.13
CA ASP A 18 -5.32 -5.75 -6.18
C ASP A 18 -6.54 -6.43 -5.56
N LEU A 19 -7.68 -5.74 -5.61
CA LEU A 19 -8.95 -6.26 -5.12
C LEU A 19 -9.59 -7.16 -6.17
N PRO A 20 -10.04 -8.36 -5.78
CA PRO A 20 -10.81 -9.23 -6.66
C PRO A 20 -12.21 -8.66 -6.91
N GLU A 21 -12.87 -9.08 -7.99
CA GLU A 21 -14.20 -8.56 -8.38
C GLU A 21 -15.27 -8.74 -7.30
N TRP A 22 -15.18 -9.80 -6.50
CA TRP A 22 -16.11 -10.06 -5.39
C TRP A 22 -15.95 -9.09 -4.21
N LEU A 23 -14.83 -8.35 -4.14
CA LEU A 23 -14.54 -7.38 -3.08
C LEU A 23 -14.30 -5.99 -3.68
N PRO A 24 -15.36 -5.27 -4.05
CA PRO A 24 -15.21 -3.97 -4.72
C PRO A 24 -14.62 -2.90 -3.79
N GLU A 25 -14.76 -3.05 -2.48
CA GLU A 25 -14.25 -2.08 -1.51
C GLU A 25 -13.88 -2.74 -0.17
N VAL A 26 -12.82 -2.26 0.45
CA VAL A 26 -12.45 -2.62 1.83
C VAL A 26 -11.77 -1.44 2.53
N THR A 27 -12.06 -1.27 3.82
CA THR A 27 -11.35 -0.31 4.66
C THR A 27 -10.58 -1.02 5.76
N LEU A 28 -9.27 -0.79 5.82
CA LEU A 28 -8.43 -1.19 6.94
C LEU A 28 -8.45 -0.07 7.98
N ARG A 29 -8.77 -0.42 9.22
CA ARG A 29 -8.83 0.53 10.34
C ARG A 29 -7.67 0.29 11.30
N GLY A 30 -7.09 1.37 11.82
CA GLY A 30 -6.04 1.29 12.84
C GLY A 30 -4.79 0.55 12.39
N VAL A 31 -4.37 0.73 11.13
CA VAL A 31 -3.10 0.20 10.63
C VAL A 31 -1.95 0.95 11.30
N GLU A 32 -1.08 0.23 11.98
CA GLU A 32 0.08 0.80 12.69
C GLU A 32 1.38 0.47 11.95
N VAL A 33 2.21 1.50 11.71
CA VAL A 33 3.50 1.40 11.03
C VAL A 33 4.50 2.31 11.75
N GLY A 34 5.43 1.71 12.49
CA GLY A 34 6.34 2.49 13.34
C GLY A 34 5.55 3.24 14.42
N ALA A 35 5.73 4.56 14.49
CA ALA A 35 4.98 5.43 15.39
C ALA A 35 3.68 5.98 14.77
N ALA A 36 3.40 5.62 13.52
CA ALA A 36 2.26 6.13 12.78
C ALA A 36 1.06 5.17 12.81
N ARG A 37 -0.14 5.74 12.74
CA ARG A 37 -1.40 5.00 12.69
C ARG A 37 -2.31 5.59 11.63
N ALA A 38 -3.01 4.75 10.85
CA ALA A 38 -3.90 5.20 9.80
C ALA A 38 -5.11 4.30 9.54
N ASP A 39 -6.14 4.89 8.96
CA ASP A 39 -7.25 4.21 8.32
C ASP A 39 -7.08 4.33 6.80
N LEU A 40 -7.15 3.20 6.09
CA LEU A 40 -6.88 3.12 4.65
C LEU A 40 -8.09 2.51 3.95
N ARG A 41 -8.65 3.23 2.99
CA ARG A 41 -9.73 2.74 2.12
C ARG A 41 -9.12 2.27 0.81
N PHE A 42 -9.55 1.11 0.33
CA PHE A 42 -9.23 0.55 -0.99
C PHE A 42 -10.52 0.28 -1.73
N TRP A 43 -10.60 0.66 -3.00
CA TRP A 43 -11.77 0.39 -3.83
C TRP A 43 -11.36 0.08 -5.27
N ARG A 44 -12.12 -0.78 -5.94
CA ARG A 44 -11.96 -1.10 -7.36
C ARG A 44 -12.79 -0.09 -8.16
N ASP A 45 -12.18 0.53 -9.16
CA ASP A 45 -12.91 1.39 -10.11
C ASP A 45 -13.52 0.56 -11.25
N ASP A 46 -14.32 1.21 -12.09
CA ASP A 46 -15.02 0.59 -13.22
C ASP A 46 -14.07 -0.01 -14.26
N SER A 47 -12.80 0.42 -14.30
CA SER A 47 -11.77 -0.15 -15.16
C SER A 47 -11.07 -1.37 -14.55
N GLY A 48 -11.48 -1.78 -13.34
CA GLY A 48 -10.90 -2.91 -12.62
C GLY A 48 -9.61 -2.58 -11.88
N PHE A 49 -9.18 -1.32 -11.84
CA PHE A 49 -8.02 -0.92 -11.06
C PHE A 49 -8.41 -0.68 -9.62
N THR A 50 -7.58 -1.16 -8.69
CA THR A 50 -7.78 -0.88 -7.27
C THR A 50 -7.11 0.42 -6.89
N ASN A 51 -7.84 1.38 -6.36
CA ASN A 51 -7.33 2.62 -5.82
C ASN A 51 -7.21 2.55 -4.29
N HIS A 52 -6.56 3.55 -3.70
CA HIS A 52 -6.44 3.65 -2.25
C HIS A 52 -6.50 5.11 -1.81
N HIS A 53 -6.95 5.34 -0.58
CA HIS A 53 -7.02 6.64 0.06
C HIS A 53 -6.73 6.51 1.55
N VAL A 54 -6.03 7.50 2.10
CA VAL A 54 -5.77 7.60 3.52
C VAL A 54 -6.88 8.44 4.15
N GLU A 55 -7.81 7.77 4.82
CA GLU A 55 -8.98 8.40 5.44
C GLU A 55 -8.58 9.19 6.69
N ARG A 56 -7.67 8.62 7.48
CA ARG A 56 -7.11 9.23 8.69
C ARG A 56 -5.67 8.81 8.84
N ALA A 57 -4.81 9.71 9.32
CA ALA A 57 -3.44 9.39 9.69
C ALA A 57 -2.96 10.25 10.86
N SER A 58 -2.15 9.64 11.72
CA SER A 58 -1.40 10.30 12.78
C SER A 58 0.04 9.76 12.79
N GLY A 59 0.99 10.54 13.28
CA GLY A 59 2.40 10.13 13.38
C GLY A 59 3.19 10.14 12.06
N GLY A 60 2.65 10.79 11.01
CA GLY A 60 3.39 11.06 9.77
C GLY A 60 3.55 9.85 8.84
N LEU A 61 2.51 9.01 8.70
CA LEU A 61 2.54 7.88 7.78
C LEU A 61 2.65 8.34 6.31
N ALA A 62 3.69 7.90 5.61
CA ALA A 62 3.76 7.96 4.16
C ALA A 62 3.17 6.67 3.56
N VAL A 63 2.21 6.81 2.63
CA VAL A 63 1.68 5.66 1.88
C VAL A 63 2.16 5.76 0.43
N ARG A 64 2.86 4.72 -0.03
CA ARG A 64 3.46 4.67 -1.37
C ARG A 64 2.89 3.50 -2.15
N ARG A 65 2.28 3.81 -3.29
CA ARG A 65 1.83 2.79 -4.22
C ARG A 65 3.00 2.39 -5.10
N TYR A 66 3.37 1.12 -5.07
CA TYR A 66 4.34 0.59 -6.03
C TYR A 66 3.58 -0.13 -7.15
N ARG A 67 3.71 0.37 -8.38
CA ARG A 67 3.27 -0.38 -9.56
C ARG A 67 4.40 -1.32 -9.92
N ARG A 68 4.15 -2.63 -9.87
CA ARG A 68 5.13 -3.59 -10.39
C ARG A 68 5.46 -3.23 -11.85
N PRO A 69 6.74 -3.10 -12.21
CA PRO A 69 7.13 -3.10 -13.61
C PRO A 69 6.65 -4.41 -14.25
N HIS A 70 6.15 -4.33 -15.49
CA HIS A 70 5.79 -5.53 -16.24
C HIS A 70 7.03 -6.42 -16.39
N GLY A 71 6.93 -7.70 -15.99
CA GLY A 71 8.00 -8.68 -16.13
C GLY A 71 8.91 -8.91 -14.91
N SER A 72 8.70 -8.22 -13.79
CA SER A 72 9.47 -8.46 -12.55
C SER A 72 9.00 -9.70 -11.79
N GLY A 73 9.93 -10.55 -11.37
CA GLY A 73 9.67 -11.72 -10.52
C GLY A 73 9.18 -11.35 -9.11
N PRO A 74 8.68 -12.32 -8.33
CA PRO A 74 8.16 -12.09 -6.99
C PRO A 74 9.19 -11.63 -5.95
N ASP A 75 10.50 -11.76 -6.18
CA ASP A 75 11.51 -11.39 -5.18
C ASP A 75 12.11 -9.97 -5.41
N ASP A 76 12.04 -9.45 -6.63
CA ASP A 76 12.62 -8.14 -6.98
C ASP A 76 11.80 -6.95 -6.47
N PHE A 77 10.50 -7.12 -6.21
CA PHE A 77 9.60 -5.98 -5.98
C PHE A 77 9.86 -5.27 -4.64
N LEU A 78 10.17 -6.01 -3.57
CA LEU A 78 10.36 -5.42 -2.23
C LEU A 78 11.66 -4.61 -2.19
N ALA A 79 12.73 -5.18 -2.75
CA ALA A 79 14.02 -4.52 -2.82
C ALA A 79 13.97 -3.25 -3.68
N ALA A 80 13.26 -3.27 -4.81
CA ALA A 80 13.07 -2.09 -5.65
C ALA A 80 12.26 -0.99 -4.95
N ALA A 81 11.13 -1.35 -4.32
CA ALA A 81 10.30 -0.39 -3.62
C ALA A 81 11.01 0.22 -2.40
N VAL A 82 11.78 -0.57 -1.65
CA VAL A 82 12.60 -0.07 -0.53
C VAL A 82 13.69 0.88 -1.05
N ARG A 83 14.34 0.56 -2.17
CA ARG A 83 15.33 1.44 -2.80
C ARG A 83 14.74 2.77 -3.25
N GLU A 84 13.53 2.80 -3.78
CA GLU A 84 12.85 4.06 -4.16
C GLU A 84 12.54 4.94 -2.94
N VAL A 85 12.23 4.33 -1.79
CA VAL A 85 11.91 5.06 -0.56
C VAL A 85 13.16 5.57 0.16
N ILE A 86 14.28 4.83 0.11
CA ILE A 86 15.53 5.16 0.81
C ILE A 86 16.56 5.87 -0.10
N GLY A 87 16.32 5.89 -1.41
CA GLY A 87 17.17 6.51 -2.42
C GLY A 87 17.27 8.03 -2.32
#